data_AF-A0A7Y5Y1G0-F1
#
_entry.id   AF-A0A7Y5Y1G0-F1
#
_cell.length_a   1.000
_cell.length_b   1.000
_cell.length_c   1.000
_cell.angle_alpha   90.00
_cell.angle_beta   90.00
_cell.angle_gamma   90.00
#
_symmetry.space_group_name_H-M   'P 1'
#
loop_
_entity.id
_entity.type
_entity.pdbx_description
1 polymer ?
#
loop_
_entity_poly.entity_id
_entity_poly.type
_entity_poly.pdbx_seq_one_letter_code
_entity_poly.pdbx_strand_id
1 'polypeptide(L)' 'MPNLIMNNLLFFIPMALAGLLLCGEVPVASRVVRTSLRAVGAVFGALLALLVLEALPVLI' A
#
# COMPACT_ATOMS: atom_id res chain seq x y z
N MET A 1 -17.13 0.31 -13.46
CA MET A 1 -17.18 -0.45 -12.20
C MET A 1 -16.51 0.33 -11.04
N PRO A 2 -17.05 1.48 -10.60
CA PRO A 2 -16.42 2.29 -9.53
C PRO A 2 -16.70 1.80 -8.09
N ASN A 3 -17.71 0.93 -7.91
CA ASN A 3 -18.18 0.50 -6.58
C ASN A 3 -17.21 -0.43 -5.83
N LEU A 4 -16.31 -1.13 -6.52
CA LEU A 4 -15.31 -1.99 -5.85
C LEU A 4 -14.29 -1.15 -5.08
N ILE A 5 -13.90 0.02 -5.61
CA ILE A 5 -12.93 0.89 -4.94
C ILE A 5 -13.62 1.61 -3.77
N MET A 6 -14.80 2.21 -3.99
CA MET A 6 -15.50 2.94 -2.92
C MET A 6 -15.93 2.08 -1.73
N ASN A 7 -16.29 0.80 -1.95
CA ASN A 7 -16.69 -0.09 -0.86
C ASN A 7 -15.49 -0.76 -0.16
N ASN A 8 -14.35 -0.90 -0.86
CA ASN A 8 -13.14 -1.55 -0.33
C ASN A 8 -12.01 -0.58 0.04
N LEU A 9 -12.26 0.73 0.04
CA LEU A 9 -11.38 1.76 0.59
C LEU A 9 -10.88 1.40 2.00
N LEU A 10 -11.73 0.73 2.77
CA LEU A 10 -11.45 0.28 4.13
C LEU A 10 -10.29 -0.73 4.20
N PHE A 11 -10.05 -1.50 3.13
CA PHE A 11 -8.89 -2.39 2.99
C PHE A 11 -7.68 -1.67 2.37
N PHE A 12 -7.94 -0.70 1.50
CA PHE A 12 -6.90 0.02 0.76
C PHE A 12 -6.03 0.90 1.67
N ILE A 13 -6.68 1.67 2.54
CA ILE A 13 -6.03 2.62 3.45
C ILE A 13 -5.02 1.92 4.40
N PRO A 14 -5.40 0.88 5.17
CA PRO A 14 -4.47 0.21 6.07
C PRO A 14 -3.32 -0.50 5.33
N MET A 15 -3.58 -1.03 4.14
CA MET A 15 -2.56 -1.72 3.34
C MET A 15 -1.51 -0.75 2.77
N ALA A 16 -1.95 0.42 2.31
CA ALA A 16 -1.05 1.49 1.89
C ALA A 16 -0.23 2.06 3.06
N LEU A 17 -0.86 2.22 4.24
CA LEU A 17 -0.17 2.61 5.47
C LEU A 17 0.85 1.57 5.92
N ALA A 18 0.52 0.28 5.82
CA ALA A 18 1.44 -0.81 6.15
C ALA A 18 2.68 -0.77 5.23
N GLY A 19 2.50 -0.57 3.92
CA GLY A 19 3.61 -0.40 2.98
C GLY A 19 4.48 0.82 3.28
N LEU A 20 3.85 1.95 3.64
CA LEU A 20 4.56 3.17 4.04
C LEU A 20 5.37 2.98 5.33
N LEU A 21 4.80 2.31 6.33
CA LEU A 21 5.44 2.05 7.62
C LEU A 21 6.60 1.06 7.46
N LEU A 22 6.39 -0.07 6.78
CA LEU A 22 7.43 -1.10 6.59
C LEU A 22 8.66 -0.55 5.84
N CYS A 23 8.47 0.22 4.78
CA CYS A 23 9.60 0.85 4.08
C CYS A 23 10.13 2.11 4.80
N GLY A 24 9.36 2.67 5.74
CA GLY A 24 9.70 3.86 6.49
C GLY A 24 10.56 3.63 7.74
N GLU A 25 10.64 2.39 8.19
CA GLU A 25 11.48 1.93 9.31
C GLU A 25 12.92 1.59 8.87
N VAL A 26 13.22 1.61 7.56
CA VAL A 26 14.58 1.38 7.08
C VAL A 26 15.49 2.52 7.57
N PRO A 27 16.51 2.22 8.41
CA PRO A 27 17.37 3.25 8.99
C PRO A 27 18.36 3.73 7.91
N VAL A 28 18.00 4.82 7.23
CA VAL A 28 18.88 5.47 6.24
C VAL A 28 19.33 6.82 6.79
N ALA A 29 20.65 7.07 6.76
CA ALA A 29 21.24 8.32 7.25
C ALA A 29 20.79 9.56 6.45
N SER A 30 20.36 9.37 5.20
CA SER A 30 19.86 10.42 4.32
C SER A 30 18.35 10.63 4.48
N ARG A 31 17.95 11.87 4.86
CA ARG A 31 16.53 12.29 4.91
C ARG A 31 15.81 12.15 3.57
N VAL A 32 16.51 12.41 2.46
CA VAL A 32 15.91 12.36 1.12
C VAL A 32 15.59 10.91 0.75
N VAL A 33 16.53 10.00 1.00
CA VAL A 33 16.36 8.57 0.69
C VAL A 33 15.30 7.95 1.60
N ARG A 34 15.22 8.35 2.86
CA ARG A 34 14.15 7.88 3.76
C ARG A 34 12.75 8.31 3.28
N THR A 35 12.60 9.52 2.77
CA THR A 35 11.32 10.01 2.24
C THR A 35 10.95 9.30 0.93
N SER A 36 11.92 9.07 0.04
CA SER A 36 11.65 8.34 -1.20
C SER A 36 11.29 6.88 -0.92
N LEU A 37 11.95 6.20 0.04
CA LEU A 37 11.58 4.85 0.46
C LEU A 37 10.16 4.76 1.02
N ARG A 38 9.74 5.75 1.83
CA ARG A 38 8.35 5.82 2.35
C ARG A 38 7.33 5.99 1.23
N ALA A 39 7.62 6.87 0.26
CA ALA A 39 6.75 7.09 -0.89
C ALA A 39 6.64 5.81 -1.75
N VAL A 40 7.77 5.15 -2.03
CA VAL A 40 7.79 3.89 -2.78
C VAL A 40 7.04 2.79 -2.02
N GLY A 41 7.25 2.67 -0.70
CA GLY A 41 6.52 1.72 0.13
C GLY A 41 5.01 1.95 0.16
N ALA A 42 4.57 3.21 0.19
CA ALA A 42 3.16 3.57 0.12
C ALA A 42 2.53 3.17 -1.23
N VAL A 43 3.24 3.45 -2.33
CA VAL A 43 2.80 3.06 -3.68
C VAL A 43 2.75 1.54 -3.81
N PHE A 44 3.76 0.83 -3.31
CA PHE A 44 3.82 -0.63 -3.36
C PHE A 44 2.74 -1.27 -2.50
N GLY A 45 2.48 -0.74 -1.31
CA GLY A 45 1.38 -1.18 -0.44
C GLY A 45 0.00 -0.94 -1.07
N ALA A 46 -0.18 0.18 -1.76
CA ALA A 46 -1.39 0.47 -2.52
C ALA A 46 -1.58 -0.50 -3.71
N LEU A 47 -0.50 -0.81 -4.45
CA LEU A 47 -0.55 -1.79 -5.55
C LEU A 47 -0.85 -3.21 -5.05
N LEU A 48 -0.25 -3.62 -3.92
CA LEU A 48 -0.55 -4.89 -3.26
C LEU A 48 -2.01 -4.97 -2.82
N ALA A 49 -2.59 -3.87 -2.33
CA ALA A 49 -4.00 -3.82 -1.96
C ALA A 49 -4.93 -4.06 -3.15
N LEU A 50 -4.60 -3.49 -4.33
CA LEU A 50 -5.33 -3.78 -5.56
C LEU A 50 -5.21 -5.26 -5.92
N LEU A 51 -4.00 -5.82 -5.87
CA LEU A 51 -3.76 -7.22 -6.20
C LEU A 51 -4.55 -8.17 -5.29
N VAL A 52 -4.59 -7.89 -3.98
CA VAL A 52 -5.39 -8.67 -3.02
C VAL A 52 -6.88 -8.55 -3.31
N LEU A 53 -7.39 -7.35 -3.62
CA LEU A 53 -8.79 -7.14 -3.97
C LEU A 53 -9.20 -7.84 -5.26
N GLU A 54 -8.34 -7.89 -6.25
CA GLU A 54 -8.54 -8.64 -7.50
C GLU A 54 -8.41 -10.15 -7.30
N ALA A 55 -7.61 -10.61 -6.33
CA ALA A 55 -7.46 -12.03 -5.99
C ALA A 55 -8.61 -12.57 -5.12
N LEU A 56 -9.27 -11.72 -4.31
CA LEU A 56 -10.43 -12.10 -3.51
C LEU A 56 -11.55 -12.82 -4.29
N PRO A 57 -12.00 -12.32 -5.46
CA PRO A 57 -13.04 -12.98 -6.24
C PRO A 57 -12.59 -14.29 -6.89
N VAL A 58 -11.28 -14.60 -6.93
CA VAL A 58 -10.74 -15.89 -7.40
C VAL A 58 -10.71 -16.94 -6.28
N LEU A 59 -10.71 -16.49 -5.03
CA LEU A 59 -10.59 -17.34 -3.85
C LEU A 59 -11.95 -17.84 -3.32
N ILE A 60 -13.06 -17.28 -3.83
CA ILE A 60 -14.46 -17.63 -3.52
C ILE A 60 -15.06 -18.32 -4.74
#